data_AF-A0A1V1WA74-F1
#
_entry.id   AF-A0A1V1WA74-F1
#
_cell.length_a   1.000
_cell.length_b   1.000
_cell.length_c   1.000
_cell.angle_alpha   90.00
_cell.angle_beta   90.00
_cell.angle_gamma   90.00
#
_symmetry.space_group_name_H-M   'P 1'
#
loop_
_entity.id
_entity.type
_entity.pdbx_description
1 polymer ?
#
loop_
_entity_poly.entity_id
_entity_poly.type
_entity_poly.pdbx_seq_one_letter_code
_entity_poly.pdbx_strand_id
1 'polypeptide(L)'
;MPEPTTGAKPFNKTFLLGVGAQKAGTTWLHHYLARSPQCARGYRKEYHVFDSVDLPAERWRQRNVDMAQAELDALRNGTPADPVHLHRASMIADSRFYYDYFAGLLRSKARIRLTADVTPEYAMLPVERLTEIRDSFAARRVRTVAMFLMRDPVDRIWSQIRMQEGRRPRRFPEPANEMVGRLYADPLYEQWSRYEVTLRNLDAVFDRENLHFGFYEELFDDEQVRRVCRVVGIDYQEPDFGKVANVSAAKAVETLPDDVVRTVATHFRETYLAVAERFPETDLTAIWPSSRFVL
;
A
#
# COMPACT_ATOMS: atom_id res chain seq x y z
N MET A 1 7.97 -31.70 36.58
CA MET A 1 8.53 -30.49 35.93
C MET A 1 7.35 -29.72 35.36
N PRO A 2 6.98 -28.56 35.90
CA PRO A 2 5.86 -27.80 35.36
C PRO A 2 6.26 -27.19 34.01
N GLU A 3 5.40 -27.33 33.01
CA GLU A 3 5.54 -26.68 31.71
C GLU A 3 5.53 -25.15 31.87
N PRO A 4 6.33 -24.41 31.08
CA PRO A 4 6.29 -22.96 31.10
C PRO A 4 4.98 -22.47 30.48
N THR A 5 4.11 -21.89 31.31
CA THR A 5 2.96 -21.10 30.89
C THR A 5 3.39 -19.81 30.18
N THR A 6 3.59 -19.86 28.87
CA THR A 6 3.60 -18.64 28.02
C THR A 6 2.19 -18.31 27.57
N GLY A 7 1.34 -17.93 28.52
CA GLY A 7 -0.04 -17.51 28.29
C GLY A 7 -0.16 -16.03 27.94
N ALA A 8 0.48 -15.57 26.86
CA ALA A 8 0.05 -14.32 26.24
C ALA A 8 -1.22 -14.61 25.42
N LYS A 9 -2.37 -14.06 25.79
CA LYS A 9 -3.58 -14.16 24.95
C LYS A 9 -3.24 -13.64 23.56
N PRO A 10 -3.58 -14.37 22.47
CA PRO A 10 -3.34 -13.88 21.12
C PRO A 10 -4.03 -12.53 20.95
N PHE A 11 -3.35 -11.58 20.29
CA PHE A 11 -3.92 -10.28 19.98
C PHE A 11 -5.22 -10.47 19.19
N ASN A 12 -6.35 -10.07 19.77
CA ASN A 12 -7.66 -10.14 19.10
C ASN A 12 -7.94 -8.93 18.19
N LYS A 13 -6.95 -8.03 18.02
CA LYS A 13 -7.07 -6.79 17.27
C LYS A 13 -5.83 -6.63 16.39
N THR A 14 -6.08 -6.39 15.11
CA THR A 14 -5.06 -6.27 14.07
C THR A 14 -5.11 -4.86 13.48
N PHE A 15 -3.94 -4.22 13.38
CA PHE A 15 -3.72 -3.10 12.49
C PHE A 15 -3.03 -3.61 11.23
N LEU A 16 -3.65 -3.37 10.07
CA LEU A 16 -3.05 -3.67 8.78
C LEU A 16 -2.32 -2.43 8.24
N LEU A 17 -0.99 -2.55 8.11
CA LEU A 17 -0.15 -1.61 7.39
C LEU A 17 -0.04 -2.06 5.92
N GLY A 18 -0.89 -1.52 5.05
CA GLY A 18 -0.83 -1.77 3.61
C GLY A 18 0.21 -0.86 2.96
N VAL A 19 1.39 -1.41 2.66
CA VAL A 19 2.54 -0.62 2.21
C VAL A 19 2.65 -0.48 0.70
N GLY A 20 1.72 -1.02 -0.10
CA GLY A 20 1.71 -0.83 -1.55
C GLY A 20 1.60 -2.15 -2.31
N ALA A 21 2.11 -2.22 -3.54
CA ALA A 21 2.62 -1.15 -4.37
C ALA A 21 1.48 -0.31 -4.98
N GLN A 22 1.79 0.91 -5.41
CA GLN A 22 0.83 1.70 -6.15
C GLN A 22 0.48 0.96 -7.45
N LYS A 23 -0.81 0.92 -7.81
CA LYS A 23 -1.32 0.20 -9.00
C LYS A 23 -1.31 -1.33 -8.91
N ALA A 24 -1.10 -1.91 -7.73
CA ALA A 24 -1.16 -3.35 -7.47
C ALA A 24 -2.45 -3.80 -6.74
N GLY A 25 -3.59 -3.12 -6.96
CA GLY A 25 -4.88 -3.57 -6.40
C GLY A 25 -5.18 -3.16 -4.94
N THR A 26 -4.32 -2.36 -4.30
CA THR A 26 -4.51 -1.93 -2.89
C THR A 26 -5.85 -1.22 -2.61
N THR A 27 -6.43 -0.54 -3.60
CA THR A 27 -7.75 0.08 -3.47
C THR A 27 -8.86 -0.96 -3.39
N TRP A 28 -8.83 -1.98 -4.25
CA TRP A 28 -9.81 -3.06 -4.20
C TRP A 28 -9.74 -3.80 -2.85
N LEU A 29 -8.52 -4.15 -2.42
CA LEU A 29 -8.28 -4.78 -1.12
C LEU A 29 -8.86 -3.94 0.02
N HIS A 30 -8.54 -2.64 0.06
CA HIS A 30 -9.06 -1.75 1.08
C HIS A 30 -10.60 -1.72 1.08
N HIS A 31 -11.24 -1.64 -0.09
CA HIS A 31 -12.70 -1.66 -0.20
C HIS A 31 -13.30 -2.99 0.27
N TYR A 32 -12.67 -4.12 -0.06
CA TYR A 32 -13.09 -5.44 0.38
C TYR A 32 -13.05 -5.55 1.91
N LEU A 33 -11.90 -5.25 2.53
CA LEU A 33 -11.73 -5.30 3.99
C LEU A 33 -12.73 -4.36 4.69
N ALA A 34 -12.92 -3.16 4.14
CA ALA A 34 -13.80 -2.14 4.68
C ALA A 34 -15.31 -2.46 4.60
N ARG A 35 -15.71 -3.56 3.93
CA ARG A 35 -17.08 -4.10 3.94
C ARG A 35 -17.34 -5.01 5.15
N SER A 36 -16.30 -5.56 5.75
CA SER A 36 -16.45 -6.45 6.89
C SER A 36 -17.01 -5.70 8.12
N PRO A 37 -18.03 -6.24 8.83
CA PRO A 37 -18.52 -5.65 10.08
C PRO A 37 -17.46 -5.70 11.20
N GLN A 38 -16.36 -6.42 10.98
CA GLN A 38 -15.22 -6.54 11.88
C GLN A 38 -14.11 -5.55 11.53
N CYS A 39 -14.24 -4.76 10.45
CA CYS A 39 -13.26 -3.76 10.06
C CYS A 39 -13.76 -2.34 10.43
N ALA A 40 -12.97 -1.61 11.19
CA ALA A 40 -13.14 -0.17 11.37
C ALA A 40 -12.35 0.57 10.27
N ARG A 41 -13.07 1.33 9.45
CA ARG A 41 -12.56 1.91 8.20
C ARG A 41 -11.64 3.12 8.39
N GLY A 42 -11.68 3.74 9.57
CA GLY A 42 -11.22 5.12 9.71
C GLY A 42 -12.04 6.09 8.84
N TYR A 43 -11.48 7.27 8.56
CA TYR A 43 -12.16 8.30 7.76
C TYR A 43 -11.70 8.34 6.29
N ARG A 44 -10.61 7.65 5.92
CA ARG A 44 -10.11 7.62 4.53
C ARG A 44 -9.22 6.40 4.24
N LYS A 45 -8.92 6.18 2.96
CA LYS A 45 -7.74 5.43 2.53
C LYS A 45 -6.55 6.42 2.42
N GLU A 46 -5.33 5.91 2.41
CA GLU A 46 -4.12 6.68 2.10
C GLU A 46 -3.98 7.89 3.02
N TYR A 47 -3.60 7.64 4.28
CA TYR A 47 -3.43 8.70 5.28
C TYR A 47 -2.23 9.59 4.98
N HIS A 48 -1.19 9.05 4.34
CA HIS A 48 0.04 9.75 4.00
C HIS A 48 0.71 10.45 5.20
N VAL A 49 0.79 9.77 6.34
CA VAL A 49 1.42 10.33 7.54
C VAL A 49 2.92 10.14 7.49
N PHE A 50 3.40 8.90 7.41
CA PHE A 50 4.83 8.62 7.55
C PHE A 50 5.65 8.98 6.31
N ASP A 51 5.10 8.91 5.11
CA ASP A 51 5.74 9.44 3.90
C ASP A 51 5.81 10.98 3.91
N SER A 52 4.92 11.67 4.63
CA SER A 52 5.08 13.11 4.90
C SER A 52 6.18 13.42 5.91
N VAL A 53 6.58 12.46 6.75
CA VAL A 53 7.59 12.67 7.80
C VAL A 53 8.97 12.20 7.35
N ASP A 54 9.08 11.00 6.79
CA ASP A 54 10.36 10.33 6.58
C ASP A 54 10.87 10.40 5.14
N LEU A 55 9.97 10.53 4.17
CA LEU A 55 10.37 10.48 2.76
C LEU A 55 10.70 11.89 2.24
N PRO A 56 11.73 12.01 1.39
CA PRO A 56 12.17 13.30 0.85
C PRO A 56 11.19 13.89 -0.17
N ALA A 57 10.08 13.21 -0.48
CA ALA A 57 9.05 13.69 -1.37
C ALA A 57 8.26 14.83 -0.70
N GLU A 58 8.81 16.05 -0.77
CA GLU A 58 8.23 17.31 -0.27
C GLU A 58 6.74 17.47 -0.61
N ARG A 59 6.30 16.86 -1.71
CA ARG A 59 4.92 16.90 -2.22
C ARG A 59 3.86 16.51 -1.20
N TRP A 60 4.04 15.43 -0.43
CA TRP A 60 3.00 14.98 0.49
C TRP A 60 2.98 15.81 1.78
N ARG A 61 4.16 16.11 2.33
CA ARG A 61 4.29 17.02 3.48
C ARG A 61 3.68 18.38 3.16
N GLN A 62 4.14 19.02 2.08
CA GLN A 62 3.67 20.35 1.67
C GLN A 62 2.15 20.32 1.43
N ARG A 63 1.65 19.37 0.65
CA ARG A 63 0.21 19.25 0.38
C ARG A 63 -0.60 19.10 1.66
N ASN A 64 -0.16 18.27 2.60
CA ASN A 64 -0.90 18.02 3.83
C ASN A 64 -0.90 19.25 4.76
N VAL A 65 0.21 19.99 4.80
CA VAL A 65 0.32 21.27 5.50
C VAL A 65 -0.57 22.33 4.86
N ASP A 66 -0.53 22.48 3.54
CA ASP A 66 -1.36 23.44 2.80
C ASP A 66 -2.86 23.19 3.03
N MET A 67 -3.27 21.92 2.99
CA MET A 67 -4.65 21.53 3.27
C MET A 67 -5.06 21.88 4.71
N ALA A 68 -4.19 21.62 5.70
CA ALA A 68 -4.49 22.01 7.08
C ALA A 68 -4.51 23.53 7.29
N GLN A 69 -3.63 24.27 6.60
CA GLN A 69 -3.62 25.73 6.64
C GLN A 69 -4.92 26.31 6.07
N ALA A 70 -5.41 25.77 4.95
CA ALA A 70 -6.69 26.17 4.37
C ALA A 70 -7.86 25.94 5.36
N GLU A 71 -7.86 24.83 6.10
CA GLU A 71 -8.88 24.57 7.13
C GLU A 71 -8.77 25.54 8.33
N LEU A 72 -7.56 25.89 8.75
CA LEU A 72 -7.37 26.90 9.80
C LEU A 72 -7.86 28.28 9.36
N ASP A 73 -7.64 28.65 8.10
CA ASP A 73 -8.10 29.92 7.54
C ASP A 73 -9.63 29.93 7.37
N ALA A 74 -10.24 28.81 7.00
CA ALA A 74 -11.70 28.66 7.00
C ALA A 74 -12.29 28.93 8.40
N LEU A 75 -11.71 28.32 9.45
CA LEU A 75 -12.14 28.54 10.83
C LEU A 75 -12.00 29.99 11.27
N ARG A 76 -10.87 30.65 10.96
CA ARG A 76 -10.63 32.08 11.25
C ARG A 76 -11.68 32.98 10.62
N ASN A 77 -12.17 32.59 9.43
CA ASN A 77 -13.19 33.32 8.68
C ASN A 77 -14.62 32.89 9.04
N GLY A 78 -14.83 32.09 10.10
CA GLY A 78 -16.16 31.63 10.52
C GLY A 78 -16.83 30.64 9.55
N THR A 79 -16.05 30.02 8.67
CA THR A 79 -16.52 28.99 7.73
C THR A 79 -16.26 27.60 8.30
N PRO A 80 -17.16 26.61 8.10
CA PRO A 80 -16.90 25.23 8.51
C PRO A 80 -15.63 24.66 7.86
N ALA A 81 -14.81 23.98 8.66
CA ALA A 81 -13.60 23.32 8.20
C ALA A 81 -13.75 21.78 8.21
N ASP A 82 -13.00 21.10 7.35
CA ASP A 82 -12.88 19.64 7.35
C ASP A 82 -11.87 19.19 8.42
N PRO A 83 -12.33 18.60 9.55
CA PRO A 83 -11.45 18.18 10.63
C PRO A 83 -10.45 17.09 10.21
N VAL A 84 -10.68 16.39 9.08
CA VAL A 84 -9.77 15.36 8.58
C VAL A 84 -8.39 15.93 8.26
N HIS A 85 -8.29 17.14 7.70
CA HIS A 85 -7.00 17.72 7.33
C HIS A 85 -6.23 18.18 8.55
N LEU A 86 -6.92 18.75 9.54
CA LEU A 86 -6.35 19.14 10.83
C LEU A 86 -5.85 17.93 11.63
N HIS A 87 -6.66 16.86 11.73
CA HIS A 87 -6.28 15.65 12.45
C HIS A 87 -5.11 14.92 11.77
N ARG A 88 -5.08 14.87 10.44
CA ARG A 88 -3.90 14.33 9.74
C ARG A 88 -2.65 15.18 9.97
N ALA A 89 -2.76 16.51 9.99
CA ALA A 89 -1.64 17.38 10.32
C ALA A 89 -1.15 17.14 11.76
N SER A 90 -2.05 16.87 12.72
CA SER A 90 -1.64 16.51 14.08
C SER A 90 -0.89 15.17 14.12
N MET A 91 -1.28 14.18 13.31
CA MET A 91 -0.55 12.91 13.17
C MET A 91 0.85 13.08 12.57
N ILE A 92 1.00 14.01 11.61
CA ILE A 92 2.29 14.36 11.01
C ILE A 92 3.17 15.09 12.02
N ALA A 93 2.59 16.01 12.80
CA ALA A 93 3.30 16.73 13.84
C ALA A 93 3.72 15.82 15.01
N ASP A 94 2.90 14.82 15.33
CA ASP A 94 3.16 13.84 16.38
C ASP A 94 2.50 12.50 16.06
N SER A 95 3.33 11.50 15.73
CA SER A 95 2.90 10.16 15.33
C SER A 95 2.13 9.42 16.43
N ARG A 96 2.18 9.85 17.71
CA ARG A 96 1.34 9.26 18.77
C ARG A 96 -0.15 9.37 18.45
N PHE A 97 -0.59 10.47 17.84
CA PHE A 97 -1.97 10.64 17.42
C PHE A 97 -2.39 9.61 16.37
N TYR A 98 -1.48 9.20 15.48
CA TYR A 98 -1.75 8.15 14.50
C TYR A 98 -2.02 6.81 15.19
N TYR A 99 -1.12 6.39 16.09
CA TYR A 99 -1.24 5.12 16.79
C TYR A 99 -2.47 5.09 17.71
N ASP A 100 -2.73 6.18 18.43
CA ASP A 100 -3.88 6.30 19.33
C ASP A 100 -5.21 6.30 18.57
N TYR A 101 -5.26 6.96 17.41
CA TYR A 101 -6.42 6.95 16.55
C TYR A 101 -6.79 5.53 16.08
N PHE A 102 -5.85 4.80 15.46
CA PHE A 102 -6.14 3.45 14.95
C PHE A 102 -6.41 2.45 16.08
N ALA A 103 -5.68 2.55 17.20
CA ALA A 103 -5.98 1.72 18.37
C ALA A 103 -7.35 2.06 18.99
N GLY A 104 -7.76 3.33 18.95
CA GLY A 104 -9.10 3.78 19.34
C GLY A 104 -10.20 3.18 18.46
N LEU A 105 -10.01 3.16 17.13
CA LEU A 105 -10.94 2.52 16.19
C LEU A 105 -11.16 1.04 16.53
N LEU A 106 -10.09 0.30 16.84
CA LEU A 106 -10.15 -1.11 17.23
C LEU A 106 -10.90 -1.34 18.54
N ARG A 107 -10.88 -0.36 19.45
CA ARG A 107 -11.58 -0.40 20.74
C ARG A 107 -13.02 0.09 20.69
N SER A 108 -13.43 0.74 19.59
CA SER A 108 -14.76 1.37 19.47
C SER A 108 -15.93 0.42 19.70
N LYS A 109 -15.82 -0.84 19.24
CA LYS A 109 -16.84 -1.89 19.45
C LYS A 109 -16.16 -3.24 19.64
N ALA A 110 -16.76 -4.11 20.46
CA ALA A 110 -16.24 -5.45 20.75
C ALA A 110 -15.98 -6.28 19.46
N ARG A 111 -16.91 -6.21 18.49
CA ARG A 111 -16.85 -6.94 17.22
C ARG A 111 -15.72 -6.54 16.26
N ILE A 112 -15.14 -5.35 16.42
CA ILE A 112 -14.11 -4.86 15.49
C ILE A 112 -12.83 -5.67 15.75
N ARG A 113 -12.26 -6.29 14.72
CA ARG A 113 -10.98 -7.02 14.83
C ARG A 113 -9.89 -6.39 13.97
N LEU A 114 -10.26 -5.55 13.01
CA LEU A 114 -9.34 -4.98 12.04
C LEU A 114 -9.54 -3.47 11.91
N THR A 115 -8.44 -2.76 11.69
CA THR A 115 -8.42 -1.46 11.03
C THR A 115 -7.17 -1.40 10.16
N ALA A 116 -7.12 -0.48 9.20
CA ALA A 116 -6.04 -0.45 8.23
C ALA A 116 -5.68 0.97 7.83
N ASP A 117 -4.39 1.20 7.59
CA ASP A 117 -3.90 2.27 6.74
C ASP A 117 -3.26 1.64 5.52
N VAL A 118 -3.81 1.94 4.34
CA VAL A 118 -3.32 1.41 3.07
C VAL A 118 -2.79 2.58 2.28
N THR A 119 -1.52 2.91 2.50
CA THR A 119 -0.77 3.97 1.82
C THR A 119 0.36 3.35 1.00
N PRO A 120 0.23 3.25 -0.34
CA PRO A 120 1.22 2.57 -1.17
C PRO A 120 2.64 3.14 -1.13
N GLU A 121 2.79 4.42 -0.77
CA GLU A 121 4.07 5.06 -0.59
C GLU A 121 4.82 4.54 0.64
N TYR A 122 4.15 3.83 1.56
CA TYR A 122 4.81 3.24 2.70
C TYR A 122 5.76 2.09 2.34
N ALA A 123 5.74 1.60 1.10
CA ALA A 123 6.73 0.64 0.58
C ALA A 123 8.17 1.16 0.72
N MET A 124 8.34 2.48 0.71
CA MET A 124 9.63 3.14 0.79
C MET A 124 10.03 3.50 2.22
N LEU A 125 9.21 3.18 3.23
CA LEU A 125 9.56 3.51 4.61
C LEU A 125 10.84 2.78 5.04
N PRO A 126 11.71 3.45 5.80
CA PRO A 126 12.92 2.84 6.32
C PRO A 126 12.58 1.85 7.44
N VAL A 127 13.51 0.93 7.71
CA VAL A 127 13.37 -0.13 8.72
C VAL A 127 13.09 0.46 10.10
N GLU A 128 13.69 1.60 10.42
CA GLU A 128 13.50 2.31 11.69
C GLU A 128 12.05 2.72 11.88
N ARG A 129 11.40 3.29 10.85
CA ARG A 129 9.99 3.68 10.94
C ARG A 129 9.07 2.47 11.01
N LEU A 130 9.32 1.45 10.20
CA LEU A 130 8.52 0.21 10.22
C LEU A 130 8.58 -0.45 11.61
N THR A 131 9.77 -0.45 12.24
CA THR A 131 10.00 -0.91 13.61
C THR A 131 9.20 -0.09 14.61
N GLU A 132 9.25 1.25 14.51
CA GLU A 132 8.49 2.15 15.39
C GLU A 132 6.97 1.90 15.27
N ILE A 133 6.45 1.69 14.05
CA ILE A 133 5.04 1.39 13.82
C ILE A 133 4.67 0.07 14.52
N ARG A 134 5.44 -1.00 14.30
CA ARG A 134 5.23 -2.31 14.94
C ARG A 134 5.19 -2.18 16.46
N ASP A 135 6.19 -1.54 17.04
CA ASP A 135 6.37 -1.47 18.50
C ASP A 135 5.33 -0.55 19.14
N SER A 136 4.96 0.55 18.47
CA SER A 136 3.93 1.47 18.95
C SER A 136 2.54 0.84 19.01
N PHE A 137 2.19 -0.02 18.05
CA PHE A 137 0.95 -0.79 18.11
C PHE A 137 1.03 -1.93 19.13
N ALA A 138 2.18 -2.62 19.24
CA ALA A 138 2.39 -3.65 20.24
C ALA A 138 2.21 -3.10 21.67
N ALA A 139 2.76 -1.92 21.97
CA ALA A 139 2.56 -1.21 23.24
C ALA A 139 1.08 -0.91 23.55
N ARG A 140 0.24 -0.83 22.52
CA ARG A 140 -1.23 -0.63 22.61
C ARG A 140 -2.02 -1.94 22.59
N ARG A 141 -1.33 -3.08 22.68
CA ARG A 141 -1.87 -4.44 22.55
C ARG A 141 -2.59 -4.68 21.22
N VAL A 142 -2.04 -4.14 20.15
CA VAL A 142 -2.51 -4.32 18.78
C VAL A 142 -1.42 -5.03 17.99
N ARG A 143 -1.79 -6.09 17.28
CA ARG A 143 -0.89 -6.78 16.36
C ARG A 143 -0.79 -6.00 15.07
N THR A 144 0.42 -5.77 14.58
CA THR A 144 0.63 -5.15 13.26
C THR A 144 0.87 -6.24 12.23
N VAL A 145 0.09 -6.24 11.16
CA VAL A 145 0.34 -7.01 9.95
C VAL A 145 0.79 -6.05 8.87
N ALA A 146 1.94 -6.29 8.26
CA ALA A 146 2.35 -5.56 7.07
C ALA A 146 1.98 -6.36 5.81
N MET A 147 1.46 -5.64 4.81
CA MET A 147 1.02 -6.23 3.56
C MET A 147 1.54 -5.47 2.36
N PHE A 148 2.09 -6.22 1.41
CA PHE A 148 2.64 -5.68 0.17
C PHE A 148 2.15 -6.50 -1.03
N LEU A 149 1.40 -5.83 -1.90
CA LEU A 149 0.91 -6.38 -3.14
C LEU A 149 1.84 -5.94 -4.28
N MET A 150 2.37 -6.88 -5.04
CA MET A 150 3.21 -6.62 -6.20
C MET A 150 2.41 -6.75 -7.49
N ARG A 151 2.94 -6.23 -8.57
CA ARG A 151 2.42 -6.35 -9.93
C ARG A 151 3.62 -6.37 -10.87
N ASP A 152 3.51 -6.92 -12.07
CA ASP A 152 4.56 -6.78 -13.08
C ASP A 152 5.06 -5.31 -13.13
N PRO A 153 6.36 -5.05 -12.86
CA PRO A 153 6.92 -3.70 -12.79
C PRO A 153 6.65 -2.82 -14.02
N VAL A 154 6.66 -3.39 -15.23
CA VAL A 154 6.36 -2.67 -16.48
C VAL A 154 4.91 -2.23 -16.48
N ASP A 155 4.04 -3.18 -16.16
CA ASP A 155 2.59 -3.04 -16.18
C ASP A 155 2.10 -2.06 -15.10
N ARG A 156 2.78 -2.06 -13.94
CA ARG A 156 2.59 -1.10 -12.85
C ARG A 156 2.94 0.33 -13.28
N ILE A 157 4.13 0.54 -13.86
CA ILE A 157 4.59 1.86 -14.32
C ILE A 157 3.65 2.39 -15.40
N TRP A 158 3.27 1.54 -16.36
CA TRP A 158 2.34 1.92 -17.40
C TRP A 158 0.98 2.33 -16.85
N SER A 159 0.44 1.56 -15.91
CA SER A 159 -0.82 1.87 -15.22
C SER A 159 -0.74 3.19 -14.43
N GLN A 160 0.42 3.50 -13.85
CA GLN A 160 0.64 4.75 -13.14
C GLN A 160 0.67 5.95 -14.10
N ILE A 161 1.42 5.85 -15.19
CA ILE A 161 1.54 6.92 -16.19
C ILE A 161 0.17 7.20 -16.82
N ARG A 162 -0.59 6.18 -17.21
CA ARG A 162 -1.97 6.35 -17.72
C ARG A 162 -2.93 7.01 -16.74
N MET A 163 -2.76 6.77 -15.44
CA MET A 163 -3.59 7.44 -14.42
C MET A 163 -3.28 8.93 -14.30
N GLN A 164 -2.05 9.33 -14.62
CA GLN A 164 -1.57 10.71 -14.50
C GLN A 164 -1.70 11.49 -15.82
N GLU A 165 -1.66 10.78 -16.94
CA GLU A 165 -2.06 11.24 -18.27
C GLU A 165 -3.47 11.88 -18.20
N GLY A 166 -3.65 12.99 -18.91
CA GLY A 166 -4.87 13.81 -18.86
C GLY A 166 -5.03 14.66 -17.59
N ARG A 167 -4.53 14.23 -16.42
CA ARG A 167 -4.55 15.03 -15.19
C ARG A 167 -3.43 16.05 -15.11
N ARG A 168 -2.31 15.80 -15.81
CA ARG A 168 -1.12 16.66 -15.82
C ARG A 168 -0.57 16.80 -17.24
N PRO A 169 -1.30 17.45 -18.18
CA PRO A 169 -0.93 17.50 -19.60
C PRO A 169 0.46 18.10 -19.84
N ARG A 170 0.93 19.02 -18.98
CA ARG A 170 2.30 19.57 -19.06
C ARG A 170 3.40 18.54 -18.78
N ARG A 171 3.14 17.54 -17.92
CA ARG A 171 4.10 16.49 -17.56
C ARG A 171 4.00 15.27 -18.50
N PHE A 172 2.83 15.06 -19.10
CA PHE A 172 2.56 13.97 -20.04
C PHE A 172 2.04 14.58 -21.35
N PRO A 173 2.94 15.19 -22.16
CA PRO A 173 2.56 15.81 -23.43
C PRO A 173 2.27 14.78 -24.54
N GLU A 174 2.73 13.54 -24.36
CA GLU A 174 2.56 12.43 -25.30
C GLU A 174 1.79 11.28 -24.65
N PRO A 175 1.26 10.34 -25.47
CA PRO A 175 0.57 9.16 -24.99
C PRO A 175 1.38 8.32 -24.01
N ALA A 176 0.70 7.68 -23.05
CA ALA A 176 1.34 6.90 -22.00
C ALA A 176 2.34 5.83 -22.50
N ASN A 177 2.09 5.20 -23.65
CA ASN A 177 2.99 4.19 -24.23
C ASN A 177 4.37 4.77 -24.63
N GLU A 178 4.44 6.03 -25.01
CA GLU A 178 5.71 6.71 -25.30
C GLU A 178 6.35 7.23 -24.01
N MET A 179 5.53 7.72 -23.08
CA MET A 179 6.00 8.25 -21.80
C MET A 179 6.63 7.18 -20.90
N VAL A 180 6.18 5.91 -20.97
CA VAL A 180 6.77 4.80 -20.20
C VAL A 180 8.26 4.67 -20.46
N GLY A 181 8.68 4.66 -21.73
CA GLY A 181 10.09 4.56 -22.12
C GLY A 181 10.96 5.75 -21.68
N ARG A 182 10.35 6.87 -21.28
CA ARG A 182 11.08 8.07 -20.81
C ARG A 182 11.11 8.19 -19.30
N LEU A 183 10.07 7.70 -18.62
CA LEU A 183 9.85 7.92 -17.19
C LEU A 183 10.17 6.71 -16.31
N TYR A 184 10.41 5.52 -16.87
CA TYR A 184 10.64 4.32 -16.07
C TYR A 184 11.83 4.46 -15.09
N ALA A 185 12.86 5.23 -15.49
CA ALA A 185 14.06 5.52 -14.69
C ALA A 185 13.99 6.87 -13.95
N ASP A 186 12.88 7.62 -14.05
CA ASP A 186 12.68 8.77 -13.15
C ASP A 186 12.60 8.23 -11.71
N PRO A 187 13.38 8.79 -10.75
CA PRO A 187 13.51 8.25 -9.41
C PRO A 187 12.18 7.95 -8.70
N LEU A 188 11.13 8.72 -9.00
CA LEU A 188 9.80 8.52 -8.43
C LEU A 188 9.18 7.19 -8.89
N TYR A 189 9.25 6.87 -10.19
CA TYR A 189 8.67 5.64 -10.72
C TYR A 189 9.55 4.44 -10.41
N GLU A 190 10.87 4.65 -10.45
CA GLU A 190 11.84 3.62 -10.14
C GLU A 190 11.67 3.10 -8.71
N GLN A 191 11.68 3.99 -7.71
CA GLN A 191 11.58 3.60 -6.30
C GLN A 191 10.31 2.79 -6.00
N TRP A 192 9.19 3.11 -6.64
CA TRP A 192 7.93 2.36 -6.50
C TRP A 192 7.94 0.96 -7.11
N SER A 193 8.92 0.64 -7.96
CA SER A 193 9.09 -0.67 -8.58
C SER A 193 10.27 -1.48 -8.01
N ARG A 194 11.07 -0.92 -7.09
CA ARG A 194 12.22 -1.61 -6.46
C ARG A 194 11.75 -2.53 -5.32
N TYR A 195 11.02 -3.60 -5.65
CA TYR A 195 10.39 -4.49 -4.67
C TYR A 195 11.38 -5.20 -3.76
N GLU A 196 12.57 -5.51 -4.25
CA GLU A 196 13.67 -6.11 -3.49
C GLU A 196 14.03 -5.27 -2.25
N VAL A 197 13.89 -3.94 -2.33
CA VAL A 197 14.11 -3.04 -1.20
C VAL A 197 12.98 -3.17 -0.19
N THR A 198 11.73 -3.13 -0.65
CA THR A 198 10.54 -3.24 0.20
C THR A 198 10.48 -4.59 0.90
N LEU A 199 10.71 -5.69 0.17
CA LEU A 199 10.71 -7.06 0.70
C LEU A 199 11.74 -7.19 1.83
N ARG A 200 12.99 -6.77 1.57
CA ARG A 200 14.06 -6.81 2.56
C ARG A 200 13.74 -5.98 3.81
N ASN A 201 13.21 -4.77 3.64
CA ASN A 201 12.88 -3.90 4.79
C ASN A 201 11.74 -4.49 5.63
N LEU A 202 10.75 -5.12 4.99
CA LEU A 202 9.65 -5.78 5.69
C LEU A 202 10.10 -7.06 6.40
N ASP A 203 10.89 -7.91 5.74
CA ASP A 203 11.47 -9.12 6.32
C ASP A 203 12.39 -8.81 7.51
N ALA A 204 13.05 -7.64 7.53
CA ALA A 204 13.89 -7.20 8.65
C ALA A 204 13.11 -6.80 9.91
N VAL A 205 11.80 -6.54 9.81
CA VAL A 205 10.99 -5.98 10.89
C VAL A 205 9.88 -6.91 11.36
N PHE A 206 9.23 -7.63 10.45
CA PHE A 206 8.05 -8.40 10.77
C PHE A 206 8.31 -9.89 10.64
N ASP A 207 7.82 -10.66 11.62
CA ASP A 207 7.80 -12.11 11.53
C ASP A 207 6.90 -12.59 10.39
N ARG A 208 7.19 -13.78 9.85
CA ARG A 208 6.46 -14.38 8.72
C ARG A 208 4.94 -14.43 8.93
N GLU A 209 4.47 -14.62 10.16
CA GLU A 209 3.04 -14.65 10.48
C GLU A 209 2.35 -13.27 10.44
N ASN A 210 3.14 -12.20 10.50
CA ASN A 210 2.68 -10.82 10.45
C ASN A 210 3.00 -10.15 9.10
N LEU A 211 3.42 -10.96 8.11
CA LEU A 211 3.67 -10.54 6.74
C LEU A 211 2.69 -11.19 5.77
N HIS A 212 2.21 -10.39 4.82
CA HIS A 212 1.52 -10.89 3.65
C HIS A 212 2.06 -10.24 2.38
N PHE A 213 2.63 -11.08 1.53
CA PHE A 213 2.98 -10.74 0.16
C PHE A 213 1.94 -11.34 -0.78
N GLY A 214 1.54 -10.60 -1.81
CA GLY A 214 0.60 -11.08 -2.81
C GLY A 214 0.87 -10.45 -4.17
N PHE A 215 0.30 -11.05 -5.21
CA PHE A 215 0.42 -10.59 -6.59
C PHE A 215 -0.93 -10.06 -7.05
N TYR A 216 -0.92 -8.92 -7.76
CA TYR A 216 -2.12 -8.31 -8.32
C TYR A 216 -2.87 -9.28 -9.25
N GLU A 217 -2.11 -10.07 -10.01
CA GLU A 217 -2.60 -11.00 -11.01
C GLU A 217 -3.37 -12.18 -10.39
N GLU A 218 -3.10 -12.50 -9.12
CA GLU A 218 -3.75 -13.56 -8.36
C GLU A 218 -4.75 -13.02 -7.33
N LEU A 219 -4.76 -11.71 -7.07
CA LEU A 219 -5.54 -11.09 -5.99
C LEU A 219 -7.06 -11.34 -6.10
N PHE A 220 -7.55 -11.53 -7.33
CA PHE A 220 -8.97 -11.73 -7.63
C PHE A 220 -9.35 -13.21 -7.65
N ASP A 221 -8.77 -13.96 -6.74
CA ASP A 221 -9.04 -15.37 -6.50
C ASP A 221 -9.56 -15.59 -5.07
N ASP A 222 -10.49 -16.54 -4.94
CA ASP A 222 -11.21 -16.79 -3.71
C ASP A 222 -10.31 -17.32 -2.58
N GLU A 223 -9.32 -18.15 -2.92
CA GLU A 223 -8.34 -18.67 -1.98
C GLU A 223 -7.41 -17.56 -1.48
N GLN A 224 -6.97 -16.66 -2.36
CA GLN A 224 -6.13 -15.53 -1.99
C GLN A 224 -6.86 -14.58 -1.03
N VAL A 225 -8.14 -14.32 -1.28
CA VAL A 225 -8.98 -13.52 -0.39
C VAL A 225 -9.16 -14.18 0.98
N ARG A 226 -9.38 -15.50 1.02
CA ARG A 226 -9.43 -16.27 2.28
C ARG A 226 -8.11 -16.19 3.04
N ARG A 227 -6.97 -16.24 2.34
CA ARG A 227 -5.64 -16.09 2.93
C ARG A 227 -5.46 -14.71 3.56
N VAL A 228 -5.82 -13.65 2.84
CA VAL A 228 -5.84 -12.27 3.37
C VAL A 228 -6.67 -12.21 4.65
N CYS A 229 -7.93 -12.64 4.62
CA CYS A 229 -8.83 -12.64 5.79
C CYS A 229 -8.23 -13.38 7.00
N ARG A 230 -7.60 -14.54 6.77
CA ARG A 230 -6.93 -15.33 7.80
C ARG A 230 -5.79 -14.57 8.45
N VAL A 231 -4.90 -13.96 7.65
CA VAL A 231 -3.75 -13.20 8.17
C VAL A 231 -4.20 -12.00 8.99
N VAL A 232 -5.22 -11.27 8.54
CA VAL A 232 -5.71 -10.09 9.25
C VAL A 232 -6.68 -10.40 10.40
N GLY A 233 -7.20 -11.63 10.48
CA GLY A 233 -8.06 -12.09 11.58
C GLY A 233 -9.52 -11.63 11.46
N ILE A 234 -10.07 -11.59 10.25
CA ILE A 234 -11.50 -11.33 10.00
C ILE A 234 -12.16 -12.52 9.30
N ASP A 235 -13.48 -12.60 9.41
CA ASP A 235 -14.26 -13.62 8.71
C ASP A 235 -14.26 -13.31 7.21
N TYR A 236 -14.17 -14.36 6.40
CA TYR A 236 -14.30 -14.26 4.94
C TYR A 236 -15.69 -13.76 4.56
N GLN A 237 -15.74 -12.92 3.53
CA GLN A 237 -16.98 -12.53 2.86
C GLN A 237 -16.82 -12.76 1.37
N GLU A 238 -17.90 -13.16 0.71
CA GLU A 238 -17.91 -13.31 -0.75
C GLU A 238 -17.43 -11.99 -1.42
N PRO A 239 -16.31 -12.03 -2.16
CA PRO A 239 -15.83 -10.87 -2.89
C PRO A 239 -16.72 -10.61 -4.11
N ASP A 240 -16.86 -9.34 -4.47
CA ASP A 240 -17.45 -8.95 -5.74
C ASP A 240 -16.32 -8.64 -6.73
N PHE A 241 -15.90 -9.66 -7.48
CA PHE A 241 -14.85 -9.52 -8.48
C PHE A 241 -15.31 -8.75 -9.73
N GLY A 242 -16.62 -8.65 -9.98
CA GLY A 242 -17.18 -7.91 -11.10
C GLY A 242 -17.10 -6.39 -10.93
N LYS A 243 -16.99 -5.91 -9.69
CA LYS A 243 -16.89 -4.48 -9.39
C LYS A 243 -15.45 -3.95 -9.52
N VAL A 244 -15.11 -3.47 -10.71
CA VAL A 244 -13.82 -2.80 -10.98
C VAL A 244 -13.84 -1.37 -10.42
N ALA A 245 -13.11 -1.14 -9.31
CA ALA A 245 -12.88 0.20 -8.78
C ALA A 245 -11.73 0.90 -9.52
N ASN A 246 -11.91 2.17 -9.91
CA ASN A 246 -10.92 3.00 -10.63
C ASN A 246 -10.48 2.43 -11.98
N VAL A 247 -11.42 2.24 -12.90
CA VAL A 247 -11.12 2.04 -14.32
C VAL A 247 -10.37 3.28 -14.83
N SER A 248 -9.05 3.16 -15.07
CA SER A 248 -8.34 4.16 -15.88
C SER A 248 -9.04 4.25 -17.24
N ALA A 249 -9.13 5.44 -17.83
CA ALA A 249 -9.73 5.66 -19.16
C ALA A 249 -9.35 4.53 -20.13
N ALA A 250 -10.31 4.08 -20.94
CA ALA A 250 -10.16 2.93 -21.84
C ALA A 250 -8.81 2.94 -22.55
N LYS A 251 -8.19 1.76 -22.67
CA LYS A 251 -6.88 1.60 -23.32
C LYS A 251 -6.96 2.20 -24.73
N ALA A 252 -6.29 3.33 -25.00
CA ALA A 252 -6.05 3.77 -26.38
C ALA A 252 -5.05 2.84 -27.08
N VAL A 253 -4.17 2.20 -26.30
CA VAL A 253 -3.20 1.20 -26.72
C VAL A 253 -3.33 0.00 -25.80
N GLU A 254 -3.57 -1.19 -26.37
CA GLU A 254 -3.84 -2.41 -25.60
C GLU A 254 -2.59 -3.06 -25.00
N THR A 255 -1.43 -2.88 -25.66
CA THR A 255 -0.12 -3.47 -25.35
C THR A 255 1.03 -2.48 -25.61
N LEU A 256 2.06 -2.48 -24.76
CA LEU A 256 3.28 -1.72 -25.00
C LEU A 256 4.15 -2.41 -26.08
N PRO A 257 4.91 -1.63 -26.89
CA PRO A 257 5.90 -2.20 -27.80
C PRO A 257 6.96 -3.05 -27.08
N ASP A 258 7.35 -4.17 -27.69
CA ASP A 258 8.28 -5.14 -27.09
C ASP A 258 9.65 -4.57 -26.76
N ASP A 259 10.15 -3.60 -27.53
CA ASP A 259 11.39 -2.89 -27.27
C ASP A 259 11.31 -2.04 -25.99
N VAL A 260 10.17 -1.39 -25.75
CA VAL A 260 9.89 -0.66 -24.51
C VAL A 260 9.78 -1.63 -23.34
N VAL A 261 9.00 -2.71 -23.48
CA VAL A 261 8.84 -3.73 -22.43
C VAL A 261 10.20 -4.33 -22.06
N ARG A 262 11.00 -4.73 -23.06
CA ARG A 262 12.35 -5.28 -22.85
C ARG A 262 13.25 -4.30 -22.12
N THR A 263 13.25 -3.03 -22.53
CA THR A 263 14.07 -1.98 -21.90
C THR A 263 13.71 -1.81 -20.43
N VAL A 264 12.42 -1.65 -20.13
CA VAL A 264 11.95 -1.44 -18.75
C VAL A 264 12.15 -2.71 -17.91
N ALA A 265 11.84 -3.90 -18.44
CA ALA A 265 12.04 -5.15 -17.73
C ALA A 265 13.52 -5.37 -17.38
N THR A 266 14.43 -5.09 -18.32
CA THR A 266 15.88 -5.18 -18.10
C THR A 266 16.35 -4.21 -17.02
N HIS A 267 15.82 -3.00 -16.97
CA HIS A 267 16.13 -2.02 -15.91
C HIS A 267 15.75 -2.51 -14.50
N PHE A 268 14.65 -3.26 -14.40
CA PHE A 268 14.16 -3.88 -13.17
C PHE A 268 14.59 -5.34 -13.00
N ARG A 269 15.61 -5.81 -13.73
CA ARG A 269 16.06 -7.22 -13.68
C ARG A 269 16.25 -7.74 -12.25
N GLU A 270 16.90 -6.96 -11.40
CA GLU A 270 17.14 -7.33 -9.99
C GLU A 270 15.84 -7.49 -9.20
N THR A 271 14.81 -6.69 -9.51
CA THR A 271 13.48 -6.84 -8.93
C THR A 271 12.85 -8.18 -9.33
N TYR A 272 12.90 -8.56 -10.61
CA TYR A 272 12.36 -9.84 -11.06
C TYR A 272 13.09 -11.02 -10.41
N LEU A 273 14.42 -10.97 -10.37
CA LEU A 273 15.24 -12.02 -9.76
C LEU A 273 14.95 -12.16 -8.27
N ALA A 274 14.91 -11.06 -7.52
CA ALA A 274 14.63 -11.09 -6.10
C ALA A 274 13.23 -11.63 -5.77
N VAL A 275 12.23 -11.31 -6.60
CA VAL A 275 10.87 -11.85 -6.43
C VAL A 275 10.85 -13.34 -6.77
N ALA A 276 11.46 -13.76 -7.87
CA ALA A 276 11.54 -15.17 -8.24
C ALA A 276 12.27 -16.02 -7.18
N GLU A 277 13.36 -15.49 -6.61
CA GLU A 277 14.09 -16.14 -5.51
C GLU A 277 13.25 -16.22 -4.23
N ARG A 278 12.49 -15.17 -3.91
CA ARG A 278 11.68 -15.11 -2.69
C ARG A 278 10.45 -16.03 -2.75
N PHE A 279 9.91 -16.28 -3.94
CA PHE A 279 8.68 -17.04 -4.20
C PHE A 279 8.91 -18.14 -5.25
N PRO A 280 9.76 -19.15 -4.96
CA PRO A 280 10.10 -20.20 -5.93
C PRO A 280 8.91 -21.08 -6.32
N GLU A 281 7.85 -21.10 -5.51
CA GLU A 281 6.59 -21.79 -5.79
C GLU A 281 5.66 -21.04 -6.77
N THR A 282 5.93 -19.76 -7.03
CA THR A 282 5.14 -18.93 -7.94
C THR A 282 5.79 -18.93 -9.32
N ASP A 283 5.06 -19.38 -10.35
CA ASP A 283 5.49 -19.22 -11.73
C ASP A 283 5.39 -17.75 -12.15
N LEU A 284 6.45 -16.99 -11.86
CA LEU A 284 6.53 -15.57 -12.17
C LEU A 284 6.44 -15.30 -13.67
N THR A 285 6.85 -16.26 -14.52
CA THR A 285 6.76 -16.13 -15.98
C THR A 285 5.34 -16.23 -16.51
N ALA A 286 4.47 -16.97 -15.80
CA ALA A 286 3.05 -17.05 -16.11
C ALA A 286 2.28 -15.80 -15.67
N ILE A 287 2.61 -15.22 -14.51
CA ILE A 287 1.85 -14.09 -13.95
C ILE A 287 2.41 -12.72 -14.35
N TRP A 288 3.71 -12.59 -14.62
CA TRP A 288 4.35 -11.33 -15.05
C TRP A 288 4.92 -11.46 -16.46
N PRO A 289 4.15 -11.15 -17.52
CA PRO A 289 4.53 -11.38 -18.90
C PRO A 289 5.83 -10.67 -19.33
N SER A 290 6.20 -9.57 -18.67
CA SER A 290 7.42 -8.82 -18.99
C SER A 290 8.69 -9.54 -18.50
N SER A 291 8.55 -10.50 -17.59
CA SER A 291 9.67 -11.29 -17.08
C SER A 291 10.36 -12.13 -18.15
N ARG A 292 9.70 -12.42 -19.29
CA ARG A 292 10.27 -13.15 -20.46
C ARG A 292 11.55 -12.56 -21.03
N PHE A 293 11.89 -11.33 -20.66
CA PHE A 293 13.11 -10.64 -21.10
C PHE A 293 14.25 -10.73 -20.09
N VAL A 294 14.02 -11.29 -18.90
CA VAL A 294 14.97 -11.27 -17.77
C VAL A 294 15.06 -12.57 -16.97
N LEU A 295 14.03 -13.42 -17.00
CA LEU A 295 13.99 -14.77 -16.43
C LEU A 295 13.98 -15.80 -17.56
#